data_AF-A0A6N6KJN7-F1
#
_entry.id   AF-A0A6N6KJN7-F1
#
_cell.length_a   1.000
_cell.length_b   1.000
_cell.length_c   1.000
_cell.angle_alpha   90.00
_cell.angle_beta   90.00
_cell.angle_gamma   90.00
#
_symmetry.space_group_name_H-M   'P 1'
#
loop_
_entity.id
_entity.type
_entity.pdbx_description
1 polymer ?
#
loop_
_entity_poly.entity_id
_entity_poly.type
_entity_poly.pdbx_seq_one_letter_code
_entity_poly.pdbx_strand_id
1 'polypeptide(L)'
;MKFKFFIIFILGASLLYGQKAKSDLYFKVDSIIKYELKFKFDSLKSVVQKPEWDTTKQRGLYPSFSSFPEHPPPLIILDHTIYQIEGLNDYKLRHVERITVYMPGDSISTLLYRKSAINGTVIITTKKHARKTKKNNRKEKRRKIRIFKRMTRTN
;
A
#
# COMPACT_ATOMS: atom_id res chain seq x y z
N MET A 1 -27.98 -51.71 21.27
CA MET A 1 -27.97 -50.83 20.08
C MET A 1 -28.60 -49.49 20.44
N LYS A 2 -27.82 -48.41 20.48
CA LYS A 2 -28.31 -47.03 20.69
C LYS A 2 -27.56 -46.10 19.73
N PHE A 3 -28.13 -45.85 18.56
CA PHE A 3 -27.61 -44.88 17.59
C PHE A 3 -28.07 -43.47 18.01
N LYS A 4 -27.13 -42.65 18.49
CA LYS A 4 -27.36 -41.22 18.75
C LYS A 4 -27.28 -40.46 17.43
N PHE A 5 -28.41 -39.91 16.98
CA PHE A 5 -28.48 -38.93 15.91
C PHE A 5 -27.79 -37.62 16.35
N PHE A 6 -26.59 -37.38 15.83
CA PHE A 6 -25.89 -36.10 15.97
C PHE A 6 -26.37 -35.22 14.81
N ILE A 7 -27.35 -34.35 15.06
CA ILE A 7 -27.85 -33.38 14.07
C ILE A 7 -26.76 -32.32 13.89
N ILE A 8 -26.04 -32.43 12.77
CA ILE A 8 -25.05 -31.47 12.30
C ILE A 8 -25.81 -30.23 11.81
N PHE A 9 -25.93 -29.21 12.65
CA PHE A 9 -26.46 -27.89 12.32
C PHE A 9 -25.35 -27.06 11.63
N ILE A 10 -24.94 -27.47 10.43
CA ILE A 10 -24.04 -26.70 9.56
C ILE A 10 -24.86 -26.31 8.34
N LEU A 11 -25.68 -25.25 8.43
CA LEU A 11 -26.20 -24.54 7.25
C LEU A 11 -26.91 -23.28 7.73
N GLY A 12 -26.33 -22.10 7.50
CA GLY A 12 -27.02 -20.85 7.83
C GLY A 12 -26.18 -19.59 8.00
N ALA A 13 -24.85 -19.65 7.81
CA ALA A 13 -24.01 -18.45 7.73
C ALA A 13 -23.47 -18.26 6.31
N SER A 14 -24.33 -18.38 5.30
CA SER A 14 -24.03 -17.84 3.97
C SER A 14 -24.08 -16.32 4.05
N LEU A 15 -22.96 -15.75 4.50
CA LEU A 15 -22.30 -14.63 3.83
C LEU A 15 -23.26 -13.63 3.18
N LEU A 16 -23.84 -12.75 3.99
CA LEU A 16 -24.12 -11.40 3.52
C LEU A 16 -22.78 -10.73 3.22
N TYR A 17 -22.15 -11.10 2.10
CA TYR A 17 -21.20 -10.23 1.39
C TYR A 17 -22.02 -9.05 0.87
N GLY A 18 -22.49 -8.21 1.79
CA GLY A 18 -23.02 -6.90 1.45
C GLY A 18 -21.90 -6.19 0.71
N GLN A 19 -22.11 -5.94 -0.57
CA GLN A 19 -21.18 -5.17 -1.37
C GLN A 19 -20.97 -3.85 -0.64
N LYS A 20 -19.81 -3.71 0.01
CA LYS A 20 -19.46 -2.47 0.70
C LYS A 20 -19.52 -1.37 -0.35
N ALA A 21 -20.34 -0.36 -0.09
CA ALA A 21 -20.41 0.81 -0.94
C ALA A 21 -19.00 1.39 -1.10
N LYS A 22 -18.59 1.65 -2.34
CA LYS A 22 -17.27 2.21 -2.66
C LYS A 22 -17.16 3.62 -2.10
N SER A 23 -16.03 3.95 -1.50
CA SER A 23 -15.82 5.29 -0.91
C SER A 23 -15.54 6.35 -1.98
N ASP A 24 -15.75 7.61 -1.63
CA ASP A 24 -15.33 8.77 -2.42
C ASP A 24 -13.81 8.75 -2.70
N LEU A 25 -13.01 8.34 -1.71
CA LEU A 25 -11.57 8.17 -1.87
C LEU A 25 -11.25 7.07 -2.88
N TYR A 26 -11.95 5.94 -2.82
CA TYR A 26 -11.79 4.85 -3.77
C TYR A 26 -11.97 5.37 -5.20
N PHE A 27 -13.08 6.06 -5.48
CA PHE A 27 -13.36 6.58 -6.83
C PHE A 27 -12.32 7.61 -7.29
N LYS A 28 -11.82 8.44 -6.38
CA LYS A 28 -10.78 9.42 -6.71
C LYS A 28 -9.47 8.73 -7.08
N VAL A 29 -9.05 7.73 -6.32
CA VAL A 29 -7.80 6.98 -6.59
C VAL A 29 -7.92 6.13 -7.85
N ASP A 30 -9.07 5.47 -8.04
CA ASP A 30 -9.37 4.74 -9.27
C ASP A 30 -9.29 5.64 -10.51
N SER A 31 -9.83 6.87 -10.42
CA SER A 31 -9.73 7.87 -11.48
C SER A 31 -8.28 8.29 -11.75
N ILE A 32 -7.45 8.48 -10.72
CA ILE A 32 -6.02 8.80 -10.87
C ILE A 32 -5.30 7.65 -11.58
N ILE A 33 -5.53 6.41 -11.15
CA ILE A 33 -4.90 5.23 -11.75
C ILE A 33 -5.28 5.10 -13.22
N LYS A 34 -6.57 5.28 -13.54
CA LYS A 34 -7.08 5.13 -14.90
C LYS A 34 -6.64 6.24 -15.84
N TYR A 35 -6.72 7.50 -15.40
CA TYR A 35 -6.55 8.65 -16.30
C TYR A 35 -5.17 9.32 -16.19
N GLU A 36 -4.59 9.42 -15.00
CA GLU A 36 -3.27 10.05 -14.81
C GLU A 36 -2.15 9.03 -15.05
N LEU A 37 -2.21 7.86 -14.42
CA LEU A 37 -1.21 6.80 -14.60
C LEU A 37 -1.41 6.01 -15.89
N LYS A 38 -2.57 6.16 -16.55
CA LYS A 38 -2.95 5.45 -17.78
C LYS A 38 -2.82 3.92 -17.65
N PHE A 39 -2.95 3.40 -16.43
CA PHE A 39 -2.84 1.98 -16.18
C PHE A 39 -4.06 1.25 -16.71
N LYS A 40 -3.85 0.26 -17.57
CA LYS A 40 -4.90 -0.62 -18.07
C LYS A 40 -4.82 -1.94 -17.32
N PHE A 41 -5.90 -2.29 -16.63
CA PHE A 41 -5.99 -3.60 -15.99
C PHE A 41 -6.24 -4.66 -17.06
N ASP A 42 -5.17 -5.26 -17.57
CA ASP A 42 -5.27 -6.45 -18.41
C ASP A 42 -5.52 -7.65 -17.48
N SER A 43 -6.79 -8.01 -17.33
CA SER A 43 -7.27 -9.16 -16.52
C SER A 43 -6.65 -10.49 -16.94
N LEU A 44 -6.05 -10.57 -18.13
CA LEU A 44 -5.39 -11.78 -18.66
C LEU A 44 -3.87 -11.81 -18.44
N LYS A 45 -3.20 -10.66 -18.23
CA LYS A 45 -1.72 -10.59 -18.11
C LYS A 45 -1.22 -10.46 -16.69
N SER A 46 -2.05 -10.01 -15.75
CA SER A 46 -1.66 -9.82 -14.35
C SER A 46 -1.45 -11.14 -13.58
N VAL A 47 -1.96 -12.25 -14.09
CA VAL A 47 -1.95 -13.56 -13.41
C VAL A 47 -0.83 -14.48 -13.90
N VAL A 48 -0.31 -14.30 -15.11
CA VAL A 48 0.71 -15.19 -15.67
C VAL A 48 2.08 -14.75 -15.18
N GLN A 49 2.49 -15.27 -14.02
CA GLN A 49 3.88 -15.26 -13.60
C GLN A 49 4.67 -16.12 -14.59
N LYS A 50 5.32 -15.50 -15.58
CA LYS A 50 6.34 -16.23 -16.34
C LYS A 50 7.50 -16.49 -15.39
N PRO A 51 7.95 -17.74 -15.22
CA PRO A 51 9.17 -18.01 -14.48
C PRO A 51 10.34 -17.37 -15.25
N GLU A 52 10.75 -16.18 -14.82
CA GLU A 52 11.90 -15.49 -15.39
C GLU A 52 13.17 -16.05 -14.76
N TRP A 53 14.07 -16.55 -15.60
CA TRP A 53 15.34 -17.16 -15.18
C TRP A 53 16.29 -16.05 -14.71
N ASP A 54 16.41 -15.85 -13.40
CA ASP A 54 17.40 -14.91 -12.87
C ASP A 54 18.80 -15.52 -12.99
N THR A 55 19.55 -15.06 -13.99
CA THR A 55 20.94 -15.49 -14.24
C THR A 55 21.94 -14.83 -13.29
N THR A 56 21.48 -13.97 -12.38
CA THR A 56 22.33 -13.20 -11.47
C THR A 56 22.69 -14.03 -10.23
N LYS A 57 23.67 -14.94 -10.40
CA LYS A 57 24.48 -15.63 -9.36
C LYS A 57 23.84 -16.87 -8.71
N GLN A 58 24.33 -18.08 -9.02
CA GLN A 58 25.45 -18.76 -8.34
C GLN A 58 25.63 -20.20 -8.85
N ARG A 59 26.89 -20.64 -8.93
CA ARG A 59 27.30 -22.04 -9.11
C ARG A 59 26.71 -22.87 -7.95
N GLY A 60 25.71 -23.70 -8.21
CA GLY A 60 25.27 -24.77 -7.31
C GLY A 60 24.08 -24.51 -6.38
N LEU A 61 23.37 -23.38 -6.50
CA LEU A 61 22.11 -23.14 -5.78
C LEU A 61 20.94 -23.13 -6.77
N TYR A 62 19.90 -23.90 -6.46
CA TYR A 62 18.69 -24.01 -7.26
C TYR A 62 18.12 -22.62 -7.60
N PRO A 63 17.59 -22.42 -8.81
CA PRO A 63 17.06 -21.12 -9.23
C PRO A 63 15.97 -20.65 -8.27
N SER A 64 16.12 -19.42 -7.79
CA SER A 64 15.09 -18.70 -7.04
C SER A 64 14.07 -18.15 -8.03
N PHE A 65 12.86 -18.70 -8.06
CA PHE A 65 11.77 -18.14 -8.85
C PHE A 65 11.32 -16.79 -8.25
N SER A 66 11.54 -15.70 -8.98
CA SER A 66 10.95 -14.39 -8.68
C SER A 66 9.44 -14.46 -8.94
N SER A 67 8.62 -14.38 -7.89
CA SER A 67 7.14 -14.40 -7.99
C SER A 67 6.52 -13.03 -8.32
N PHE A 68 7.33 -12.07 -8.80
CA PHE A 68 6.82 -10.74 -9.13
C PHE A 68 6.04 -10.79 -10.46
N PRO A 69 4.81 -10.25 -10.50
CA PRO A 69 4.06 -10.18 -11.75
C PRO A 69 4.79 -9.29 -12.77
N GLU A 70 4.72 -9.66 -14.05
CA GLU A 70 5.34 -8.91 -15.17
C GLU A 70 4.79 -7.47 -15.25
N HIS A 71 3.53 -7.28 -14.84
CA HIS A 71 2.85 -5.99 -14.79
C HIS A 71 2.12 -5.80 -13.44
N PRO A 72 2.81 -5.38 -12.36
CA PRO A 72 2.17 -5.16 -11.06
C PRO A 72 1.17 -3.99 -11.13
N PRO A 73 0.08 -3.99 -10.35
CA PRO A 73 -0.77 -2.80 -10.25
C PRO A 73 0.03 -1.62 -9.67
N PRO A 74 -0.41 -0.37 -9.91
CA PRO A 74 0.21 0.80 -9.30
C PRO A 74 0.21 0.71 -7.77
N LEU A 75 1.29 1.19 -7.15
CA LEU A 75 1.47 1.10 -5.70
C LEU A 75 0.62 2.16 -4.98
N ILE A 76 -0.22 1.75 -4.03
CA ILE A 76 -1.03 2.66 -3.22
C ILE A 76 -0.49 2.65 -1.79
N ILE A 77 -0.16 3.83 -1.26
CA ILE A 77 0.38 4.00 0.08
C ILE A 77 -0.51 4.97 0.84
N LEU A 78 -1.04 4.55 1.99
CA LEU A 78 -1.81 5.40 2.89
C LEU A 78 -1.07 5.49 4.22
N ASP A 79 -0.68 6.71 4.60
CA ASP A 79 0.04 7.00 5.86
C ASP A 79 1.28 6.10 6.10
N HIS A 80 2.06 5.82 5.04
CA HIS A 80 3.25 4.95 5.02
C HIS A 80 2.97 3.43 5.01
N THR A 81 1.70 3.02 4.95
CA THR A 81 1.32 1.61 4.84
C THR A 81 0.85 1.32 3.41
N ILE A 82 1.24 0.18 2.86
CA ILE A 82 0.82 -0.26 1.52
C ILE A 82 -0.61 -0.81 1.59
N TYR A 83 -1.48 -0.38 0.67
CA TYR A 83 -2.87 -0.83 0.59
C TYR A 83 -3.20 -1.35 -0.80
N GLN A 84 -4.15 -2.28 -0.86
CA GLN A 84 -4.89 -2.58 -2.07
C GLN A 84 -6.01 -1.53 -2.26
N ILE A 85 -6.47 -1.34 -3.49
CA ILE A 85 -7.48 -0.31 -3.80
C ILE A 85 -8.78 -0.54 -3.02
N GLU A 86 -9.17 -1.79 -2.80
CA GLU A 86 -10.34 -2.20 -2.01
C GLU A 86 -10.24 -1.73 -0.56
N GLY A 87 -9.03 -1.67 0.00
CA GLY A 87 -8.77 -1.20 1.35
C GLY A 87 -9.04 0.29 1.55
N LEU A 88 -9.23 1.05 0.47
CA LEU A 88 -9.58 2.48 0.54
C LEU A 88 -11.06 2.73 0.85
N ASN A 89 -11.91 1.70 0.78
CA ASN A 89 -13.35 1.82 1.04
C ASN A 89 -13.68 2.25 2.47
N ASP A 90 -12.80 1.98 3.42
CA ASP A 90 -12.99 2.38 4.82
C ASP A 90 -12.58 3.84 5.10
N TYR A 91 -12.07 4.55 4.08
CA TYR A 91 -11.57 5.93 4.20
C TYR A 91 -12.40 6.90 3.36
N LYS A 92 -12.58 8.12 3.90
CA LYS A 92 -13.29 9.21 3.21
C LYS A 92 -12.32 10.27 2.71
N LEU A 93 -12.60 10.84 1.54
CA LEU A 93 -11.75 11.87 0.92
C LEU A 93 -11.59 13.10 1.81
N ARG A 94 -12.64 13.48 2.55
CA ARG A 94 -12.60 14.60 3.51
C ARG A 94 -11.53 14.48 4.60
N HIS A 95 -11.05 13.26 4.90
CA HIS A 95 -10.01 12.99 5.89
C HIS A 95 -8.59 13.00 5.28
N VAL A 96 -8.48 13.09 3.97
CA VAL A 96 -7.21 13.20 3.26
C VAL A 96 -6.71 14.64 3.33
N GLU A 97 -5.42 14.81 3.62
CA GLU A 97 -4.72 16.10 3.58
C GLU A 97 -4.09 16.30 2.21
N ARG A 98 -3.40 15.28 1.68
CA ARG A 98 -2.66 15.35 0.43
C ARG A 98 -2.64 14.01 -0.27
N ILE A 99 -2.76 14.04 -1.59
CA ILE A 99 -2.48 12.93 -2.49
C ILE A 99 -1.29 13.35 -3.35
N THR A 100 -0.25 12.52 -3.42
CA THR A 100 0.93 12.72 -4.27
C THR A 100 0.99 11.56 -5.24
N VAL A 101 1.13 11.86 -6.52
CA VAL A 101 1.15 10.87 -7.59
C VAL A 101 2.53 10.90 -8.23
N TYR A 102 3.15 9.74 -8.34
CA TYR A 102 4.39 9.54 -9.08
C TYR A 102 4.08 8.72 -10.33
N MET A 103 4.50 9.23 -11.48
CA MET A 103 4.23 8.62 -12.78
C MET A 103 5.00 7.30 -12.94
N PRO A 104 4.56 6.41 -13.86
CA PRO A 104 5.31 5.21 -14.20
C PRO A 104 6.74 5.57 -14.61
N GLY A 105 7.72 4.84 -14.09
CA GLY A 105 9.14 5.08 -14.36
C GLY A 105 9.77 6.26 -13.62
N ASP A 106 9.07 6.91 -12.68
CA ASP A 106 9.69 7.96 -11.88
C ASP A 106 10.84 7.39 -11.02
N SER A 107 12.02 7.99 -11.16
CA SER A 107 13.24 7.62 -10.46
C SER A 107 13.08 7.66 -8.93
N ILE A 108 12.35 8.63 -8.39
CA ILE A 108 12.21 8.81 -6.93
C ILE A 108 11.37 7.69 -6.34
N SER A 109 10.22 7.39 -6.96
CA SER A 109 9.33 6.33 -6.47
C SER A 109 9.97 4.95 -6.64
N THR A 110 10.65 4.72 -7.75
CA THR A 110 11.36 3.46 -8.04
C THR A 110 12.53 3.25 -7.09
N LEU A 111 13.25 4.30 -6.70
CA LEU A 111 14.31 4.21 -5.71
C LEU A 111 13.78 3.82 -4.31
N LEU A 112 12.65 4.42 -3.90
CA LEU A 112 12.08 4.19 -2.58
C LEU A 112 11.34 2.85 -2.46
N TYR A 113 10.63 2.43 -3.50
CA TYR A 113 9.70 1.30 -3.46
C TYR A 113 10.03 0.18 -4.46
N ARG A 114 11.15 0.30 -5.17
CA ARG A 114 11.69 -0.73 -6.09
C ARG A 114 10.71 -1.09 -7.21
N LYS A 115 10.74 -2.35 -7.67
CA LYS A 115 9.91 -2.89 -8.76
C LYS A 115 8.40 -2.71 -8.53
N SER A 116 7.95 -2.57 -7.28
CA SER A 116 6.53 -2.34 -6.97
C SER A 116 6.01 -0.98 -7.44
N ALA A 117 6.88 0.02 -7.63
CA ALA A 117 6.50 1.36 -8.10
C ALA A 117 6.65 1.55 -9.62
N ILE A 118 6.99 0.50 -10.38
CA ILE A 118 7.27 0.61 -11.81
C ILE A 118 6.09 1.21 -12.61
N ASN A 119 4.87 0.86 -12.23
CA ASN A 119 3.63 1.33 -12.85
C ASN A 119 3.04 2.57 -12.16
N GLY A 120 3.86 3.30 -11.40
CA GLY A 120 3.49 4.50 -10.68
C GLY A 120 3.16 4.25 -9.22
N THR A 121 3.03 5.34 -8.47
CA THR A 121 2.75 5.30 -7.02
C THR A 121 1.80 6.41 -6.62
N VAL A 122 0.79 6.08 -5.83
CA VAL A 122 -0.15 7.03 -5.23
C VAL A 122 0.07 7.05 -3.73
N ILE A 123 0.61 8.16 -3.21
CA ILE A 123 0.82 8.38 -1.78
C ILE A 123 -0.27 9.27 -1.21
N ILE A 124 -1.03 8.72 -0.28
CA ILE A 124 -2.14 9.36 0.41
C ILE A 124 -1.70 9.65 1.84
N THR A 125 -1.80 10.92 2.24
CA THR A 125 -1.55 11.35 3.62
C THR A 125 -2.83 11.87 4.23
N THR A 126 -3.23 11.33 5.37
CA THR A 126 -4.42 11.77 6.10
C THR A 126 -4.16 13.00 6.95
N LYS A 127 -5.20 13.80 7.22
CA LYS A 127 -5.18 14.96 8.13
C LYS A 127 -4.67 14.56 9.52
N LYS A 128 -5.10 13.39 10.01
CA LYS A 128 -4.69 12.85 11.31
C LYS A 128 -3.18 12.57 11.34
N HIS A 129 -2.67 11.88 10.32
CA HIS A 129 -1.25 11.56 10.22
C HIS A 129 -0.38 12.82 10.04
N ALA A 130 -0.81 13.76 9.20
CA ALA A 130 -0.12 15.03 9.01
C ALA A 130 -0.01 15.83 10.32
N ARG A 131 -1.09 15.90 11.11
CA ARG A 131 -1.09 16.54 12.44
C ARG A 131 -0.14 15.85 13.42
N LYS A 132 -0.12 14.51 13.46
CA LYS A 132 0.79 13.73 14.32
C LYS A 132 2.25 14.01 13.97
N THR A 133 2.58 14.00 12.68
CA THR A 133 3.93 14.30 12.17
C THR A 133 4.37 15.73 12.55
N LYS A 134 3.51 16.73 12.32
CA LYS A 134 3.76 18.13 12.73
C LYS A 134 4.02 18.25 14.24
N LYS A 135 3.25 17.54 15.08
CA LYS A 135 3.43 17.53 16.55
C LYS A 135 4.77 16.92 16.95
N ASN A 136 5.15 15.80 16.35
CA ASN A 136 6.42 15.13 16.62
C ASN A 136 7.62 16.01 16.25
N ASN A 137 7.61 16.62 15.07
CA ASN A 137 8.69 17.51 14.62
C ASN A 137 8.85 18.72 15.55
N ARG A 138 7.73 19.32 16.01
CA ARG A 138 7.78 20.40 17.02
C ARG A 138 8.38 19.93 18.34
N LYS A 139 8.04 18.73 18.80
CA LYS A 139 8.58 18.14 20.04
C LYS A 139 10.08 17.88 19.92
N GLU A 140 10.53 17.33 18.79
CA GLU A 140 11.94 17.06 18.52
C GLU A 140 12.76 18.35 18.42
N LYS A 141 12.27 19.36 17.70
CA LYS A 141 12.91 20.69 17.64
C LYS A 141 13.10 21.29 19.03
N ARG A 142 12.08 21.21 19.89
CA ARG A 142 12.16 21.67 21.29
C ARG A 142 13.14 20.86 22.15
N ARG A 143 13.41 19.60 21.82
CA ARG A 143 14.42 18.78 22.51
C ARG A 143 15.83 19.21 22.08
N LYS A 144 16.08 19.33 20.77
CA LYS A 144 17.37 19.78 20.22
C LYS A 144 17.79 21.14 20.77
N ILE A 145 16.86 22.11 20.81
CA ILE A 145 17.11 23.44 21.38
C ILE A 145 17.48 23.36 22.87
N ARG A 146 16.82 22.49 23.65
CA ARG A 146 17.13 22.31 25.08
C ARG A 146 18.51 21.69 25.29
N ILE A 147 18.89 20.72 24.47
CA ILE A 147 20.23 20.09 24.54
C ILE A 147 21.30 21.11 24.18
N PHE A 148 21.12 21.85 23.08
CA PHE A 148 22.05 22.90 22.65
C PHE A 148 22.24 23.96 23.74
N LYS A 149 21.16 24.48 24.33
CA LYS A 149 21.23 25.47 25.42
C LYS A 149 21.93 24.96 26.68
N ARG A 150 21.99 23.64 26.91
CA ARG A 150 22.75 23.05 28.03
C ARG A 150 24.24 22.99 27.70
N MET A 151 24.59 22.62 26.47
CA MET A 151 25.98 22.56 26.01
C MET A 151 26.67 23.93 26.03
N THR A 152 25.95 25.00 25.71
CA THR A 152 26.54 26.36 25.68
C THR A 152 26.68 27.02 27.05
N ARG A 153 26.24 26.39 28.14
CA ARG A 153 26.32 26.95 29.52
C ARG A 153 27.49 26.41 30.33
N THR A 154 28.21 25.42 29.82
CA THR A 154 29.31 24.74 30.51
C THR A 154 30.70 25.22 30.06
N ASN A 155 30.76 26.23 29.20
CA ASN A 155 31.96 26.95 28.79
C ASN A 155 31.90 28.37 29.35
#